data_AF-A0A380HP57-F1
#
_entry.id   AF-A0A380HP57-F1
#
_cell.length_a   1.000
_cell.length_b   1.000
_cell.length_c   1.000
_cell.angle_alpha   90.00
_cell.angle_beta   90.00
_cell.angle_gamma   90.00
#
_symmetry.space_group_name_H-M   'P 1'
#
loop_
_entity.id
_entity.type
_entity.pdbx_description
1 polymer ?
#
loop_
_entity_poly.entity_id
_entity_poly.type
_entity_poly.pdbx_seq_one_letter_code
_entity_poly.pdbx_strand_id
1 'polypeptide(L)'
;MNRKSVFTNYSKKKIERLETGQEEFTFYIIDDLAAFFNITISEFLSKGWESYNKEEIENINFNIEEYFHGHSKGISKTFQNLSDIIPYFDLVRSNEWVSLPKYDFIMREYYDYLYRDISKESIDTIIYRAEKFLEKLKLFSSFEHKSKWEIPITLEEDQAGHTYFNDKREPINMMDLIHNIEGSLGEIRQLFEDDYYDYYDENRIGLQLLSKYRNQQNIEIQDIEKYTTVPGNKYLQWEMNNKNPKIESVAKICDCLSINIDLISYRSLRIMNNMNSQTVAEFILYNTEVHDLNELSELYFFSDRESMLLIPKYCYSYMFYYLDNKTQKEIGIKKAFQFTKEFFIKWYEFNKARQLLFYSLEGLTAKKNFIHYSEKEIKRYLGNSYYPEEPVKLLIQLVLDRVEHYGYKDRTHIINRIHNIDIDKIMNTTEKLDLRPEIKD
;
A
#
# COMPACT_ATOMS: atom_id res chain seq x y z
N MET A 1 -9.17 -6.92 26.05
CA MET A 1 -10.54 -6.67 26.53
C MET A 1 -11.45 -7.78 26.02
N ASN A 2 -12.24 -8.42 26.90
CA ASN A 2 -13.23 -9.44 26.50
C ASN A 2 -14.25 -8.82 25.52
N ARG A 3 -14.13 -9.15 24.23
CA ARG A 3 -15.14 -8.82 23.20
C ARG A 3 -16.44 -9.52 23.59
N LYS A 4 -17.38 -8.82 24.24
CA LYS A 4 -18.79 -9.27 24.26
C LYS A 4 -19.22 -9.36 22.80
N SER A 5 -19.46 -10.57 22.32
CA SER A 5 -19.92 -10.84 20.97
C SER A 5 -21.15 -9.97 20.66
N VAL A 6 -21.08 -9.17 19.61
CA VAL A 6 -22.19 -8.32 19.12
C VAL A 6 -23.43 -9.17 18.81
N PHE A 7 -23.21 -10.43 18.46
CA PHE A 7 -24.25 -11.43 18.25
C PHE A 7 -25.06 -11.78 19.49
N THR A 8 -24.63 -11.41 20.71
CA THR A 8 -25.51 -11.54 21.88
C THR A 8 -26.79 -10.70 21.77
N ASN A 9 -26.82 -9.71 20.86
CA ASN A 9 -27.99 -8.87 20.60
C ASN A 9 -28.93 -9.45 19.50
N TYR A 10 -28.52 -10.49 18.78
CA TYR A 10 -29.33 -11.11 17.72
C TYR A 10 -29.79 -12.51 18.17
N SER A 11 -31.07 -12.62 18.56
CA SER A 11 -31.65 -13.93 18.88
C SER A 11 -31.73 -14.82 17.64
N LYS A 12 -31.67 -16.15 17.81
CA LYS A 12 -31.88 -17.13 16.72
C LYS A 12 -33.15 -16.85 15.92
N LYS A 13 -34.23 -16.49 16.62
CA LYS A 13 -35.51 -16.10 16.00
C LYS A 13 -35.40 -14.85 15.14
N LYS A 14 -34.59 -13.86 15.53
CA LYS A 14 -34.37 -12.65 14.74
C LYS A 14 -33.58 -12.95 13.47
N ILE A 15 -32.56 -13.81 13.56
CA ILE A 15 -31.78 -14.26 12.40
C ILE A 15 -32.69 -15.00 11.41
N GLU A 16 -33.48 -15.97 11.89
CA GLU A 16 -34.43 -16.72 11.07
C GLU A 16 -35.45 -15.81 10.36
N ARG A 17 -35.92 -14.75 11.03
CA ARG A 17 -36.82 -13.76 10.41
C ARG A 17 -36.14 -12.91 9.34
N LEU A 18 -34.87 -12.57 9.51
CA LEU A 18 -34.08 -11.87 8.48
C LEU A 18 -33.82 -12.79 7.27
N GLU A 19 -33.42 -14.04 7.50
CA GLU A 19 -33.17 -15.05 6.45
C GLU A 19 -34.41 -15.40 5.63
N THR A 20 -35.58 -15.45 6.30
CA THR A 20 -36.87 -15.74 5.64
C THR A 20 -37.55 -14.50 5.04
N GLY A 21 -36.93 -13.31 5.14
CA GLY A 21 -37.49 -12.05 4.63
C GLY A 21 -38.70 -11.53 5.42
N GLN A 22 -38.97 -12.06 6.61
CA GLN A 22 -40.04 -11.60 7.51
C GLN A 22 -39.68 -10.32 8.27
N GLU A 23 -38.39 -9.98 8.32
CA GLU A 23 -37.86 -8.76 8.90
C GLU A 23 -36.84 -8.19 7.90
N GLU A 24 -36.80 -6.86 7.79
CA GLU A 24 -35.97 -6.19 6.78
C GLU A 24 -34.60 -5.82 7.34
N PHE A 25 -33.58 -5.85 6.48
CA PHE A 25 -32.26 -5.35 6.82
C PHE A 25 -32.27 -3.82 6.94
N THR A 26 -32.03 -3.35 8.16
CA THR A 26 -31.88 -1.93 8.47
C THR A 26 -30.40 -1.54 8.47
N PHE A 27 -30.12 -0.23 8.35
CA PHE A 27 -28.77 0.31 8.32
C PHE A 27 -27.90 -0.21 9.48
N TYR A 28 -28.38 -0.07 10.72
CA TYR A 28 -27.60 -0.49 11.89
C TYR A 28 -27.42 -2.00 12.01
N ILE A 29 -28.35 -2.80 11.47
CA ILE A 29 -28.19 -4.27 11.43
C ILE A 29 -27.07 -4.65 10.45
N ILE A 30 -27.08 -4.06 9.25
CA ILE A 30 -26.06 -4.34 8.25
C ILE A 30 -24.68 -3.88 8.73
N ASP A 31 -24.59 -2.68 9.32
CA ASP A 31 -23.31 -2.18 9.84
C ASP A 31 -22.76 -3.06 10.98
N ASP A 32 -23.62 -3.60 11.85
CA ASP A 32 -23.22 -4.59 12.87
C ASP A 32 -22.72 -5.91 12.27
N LEU A 33 -23.41 -6.41 11.25
CA LEU A 33 -23.03 -7.66 10.58
C LEU A 33 -21.72 -7.48 9.82
N ALA A 34 -21.58 -6.40 9.06
CA ALA A 34 -20.34 -6.04 8.36
C ALA A 34 -19.16 -5.94 9.32
N ALA A 35 -19.35 -5.25 10.45
CA ALA A 35 -18.39 -5.17 11.55
C ALA A 35 -17.99 -6.54 12.10
N PHE A 36 -18.93 -7.47 12.22
CA PHE A 36 -18.65 -8.83 12.70
C PHE A 36 -17.81 -9.63 11.69
N PHE A 37 -18.13 -9.53 10.40
CA PHE A 37 -17.36 -10.17 9.34
C PHE A 37 -16.08 -9.40 8.99
N ASN A 38 -15.79 -8.29 9.67
CA ASN A 38 -14.58 -7.49 9.47
C ASN A 38 -14.46 -6.93 8.03
N ILE A 39 -15.60 -6.56 7.45
CA ILE A 39 -15.74 -5.96 6.11
C ILE A 39 -16.55 -4.66 6.21
N THR A 40 -16.61 -3.87 5.14
CA THR A 40 -17.47 -2.67 5.10
C THR A 40 -18.94 -2.98 4.78
N ILE A 41 -19.82 -1.98 4.93
CA ILE A 41 -21.22 -2.08 4.51
C ILE A 41 -21.30 -2.34 3.00
N SER A 42 -20.53 -1.59 2.21
CA SER A 42 -20.51 -1.74 0.74
C SER A 42 -20.03 -3.14 0.32
N GLU A 43 -19.01 -3.68 0.98
CA GLU A 43 -18.53 -5.05 0.75
C GLU A 43 -19.58 -6.08 1.16
N PHE A 44 -20.23 -5.92 2.32
CA PHE A 44 -21.30 -6.82 2.77
C PHE A 44 -22.46 -6.87 1.76
N LEU A 45 -22.79 -5.73 1.14
CA LEU A 45 -23.90 -5.65 0.17
C LEU A 45 -23.53 -6.18 -1.22
N SER A 46 -22.24 -6.22 -1.58
CA SER A 46 -21.76 -6.57 -2.92
C SER A 46 -21.08 -7.93 -3.03
N LYS A 47 -20.50 -8.44 -1.94
CA LYS A 47 -19.79 -9.72 -1.90
C LYS A 47 -20.60 -10.80 -1.16
N GLY A 48 -20.54 -12.03 -1.67
CA GLY A 48 -20.94 -13.20 -0.90
C GLY A 48 -19.92 -13.45 0.21
N TRP A 49 -20.33 -13.24 1.46
CA TRP A 49 -19.69 -13.54 2.75
C TRP A 49 -19.23 -15.00 3.01
N GLU A 50 -19.15 -15.84 1.99
CA GLU A 50 -18.82 -17.28 2.11
C GLU A 50 -17.34 -17.55 2.45
N SER A 51 -16.47 -16.53 2.37
CA SER A 51 -15.01 -16.66 2.58
C SER A 51 -14.56 -16.50 4.04
N TYR A 52 -15.46 -16.24 5.00
CA TYR A 52 -15.07 -16.13 6.41
C TYR A 52 -14.86 -17.51 7.03
N ASN A 53 -13.60 -17.95 7.13
CA ASN A 53 -13.21 -19.19 7.78
C ASN A 53 -12.40 -18.92 9.06
N LYS A 54 -13.09 -18.98 10.21
CA LYS A 54 -12.48 -18.72 11.51
C LYS A 54 -11.37 -19.70 11.88
N GLU A 55 -11.52 -20.98 11.53
CA GLU A 55 -10.53 -22.01 11.86
C GLU A 55 -9.21 -21.76 11.10
N GLU A 56 -9.32 -21.41 9.82
CA GLU A 56 -8.14 -21.08 9.00
C GLU A 56 -7.45 -19.79 9.47
N ILE A 57 -8.22 -18.77 9.84
CA ILE A 57 -7.68 -17.54 10.46
C ILE A 57 -6.85 -17.85 11.71
N GLU A 58 -7.39 -18.70 12.60
CA GLU A 58 -6.69 -19.09 13.84
C GLU A 58 -5.41 -19.88 13.53
N ASN A 59 -5.44 -20.76 12.51
CA ASN A 59 -4.29 -21.54 12.08
C ASN A 59 -3.17 -20.68 11.47
N ILE A 60 -3.49 -19.80 10.52
CA ILE A 60 -2.49 -18.92 9.89
C ILE A 60 -1.87 -17.97 10.93
N ASN A 61 -2.67 -17.41 11.84
CA ASN A 61 -2.16 -16.53 12.90
C ASN A 61 -1.16 -17.24 13.80
N PHE A 62 -1.45 -18.47 14.24
CA PHE A 62 -0.54 -19.26 15.07
C PHE A 62 0.82 -19.45 14.38
N ASN A 63 0.81 -19.79 13.08
CA ASN A 63 2.04 -20.04 12.33
C ASN A 63 2.84 -18.77 12.02
N ILE A 64 2.17 -17.66 11.71
CA ILE A 64 2.82 -16.34 11.57
C ILE A 64 3.51 -15.96 12.90
N GLU A 65 2.79 -16.09 14.02
CA GLU A 65 3.30 -15.73 15.34
C GLU A 65 4.53 -16.57 15.72
N GLU A 66 4.46 -17.90 15.62
CA GLU A 66 5.61 -18.78 15.91
C GLU A 66 6.85 -18.40 15.08
N TYR A 67 6.66 -18.04 13.81
CA TYR A 67 7.75 -17.72 12.91
C TYR A 67 8.46 -16.40 13.27
N PHE A 68 7.71 -15.33 13.51
CA PHE A 68 8.31 -14.02 13.83
C PHE A 68 9.05 -14.02 15.19
N HIS A 69 8.59 -14.83 16.16
CA HIS A 69 9.29 -15.02 17.45
C HIS A 69 10.66 -15.68 17.31
N GLY A 70 10.88 -16.46 16.25
CA GLY A 70 12.14 -17.16 16.00
C GLY A 70 13.23 -16.30 15.36
N HIS A 71 12.86 -15.22 14.65
CA HIS A 71 13.76 -14.60 13.66
C HIS A 71 13.97 -13.09 13.78
N SER A 72 13.05 -12.32 14.35
CA SER A 72 13.13 -10.85 14.31
C SER A 72 13.63 -10.24 15.64
N LYS A 73 14.76 -9.52 15.62
CA LYS A 73 15.23 -8.75 16.79
C LYS A 73 14.44 -7.45 16.89
N GLY A 74 13.80 -7.24 18.04
CA GLY A 74 13.18 -5.95 18.37
C GLY A 74 11.67 -5.89 18.17
N ILE A 75 11.06 -6.98 17.70
CA ILE A 75 9.61 -7.07 17.62
C ILE A 75 9.01 -7.70 18.87
N SER A 76 7.82 -7.24 19.24
CA SER A 76 7.11 -7.70 20.42
C SER A 76 7.01 -9.23 20.44
N LYS A 77 7.28 -9.83 21.60
CA LYS A 77 7.13 -11.27 21.85
C LYS A 77 5.68 -11.78 21.78
N THR A 78 4.74 -10.93 21.39
CA THR A 78 3.37 -11.30 21.03
C THR A 78 2.92 -10.36 19.92
N PHE A 79 2.59 -10.90 18.74
CA PHE A 79 1.96 -10.18 17.64
C PHE A 79 0.47 -10.51 17.66
N GLN A 80 -0.34 -9.59 18.15
CA GLN A 80 -1.79 -9.81 18.21
C GLN A 80 -2.50 -9.12 17.06
N ASN A 81 -1.95 -8.01 16.57
CA ASN A 81 -2.64 -7.16 15.62
C ASN A 81 -1.76 -6.83 14.42
N LEU A 82 -2.42 -6.44 13.33
CA LEU A 82 -1.77 -6.03 12.10
C LEU A 82 -0.81 -4.85 12.29
N SER A 83 -1.10 -3.95 13.23
CA SER A 83 -0.23 -2.82 13.63
C SER A 83 1.14 -3.23 14.16
N ASP A 84 1.30 -4.48 14.64
CA ASP A 84 2.57 -4.99 15.15
C ASP A 84 3.56 -5.34 14.01
N ILE A 85 3.06 -5.60 12.80
CA ILE A 85 3.86 -6.05 11.63
C ILE A 85 3.94 -4.99 10.53
N ILE A 86 2.81 -4.32 10.25
CA ILE A 86 2.65 -3.37 9.14
C ILE A 86 3.81 -2.36 9.04
N PRO A 87 4.26 -1.71 10.14
CA PRO A 87 5.32 -0.70 10.08
C PRO A 87 6.68 -1.25 9.63
N TYR A 88 6.91 -2.56 9.75
CA TYR A 88 8.23 -3.18 9.54
C TYR A 88 8.33 -3.95 8.24
N PHE A 89 7.29 -4.68 7.83
CA PHE A 89 7.36 -5.60 6.69
C PHE A 89 6.40 -5.24 5.57
N ASP A 90 6.81 -5.59 4.35
CA ASP A 90 5.92 -5.74 3.21
C ASP A 90 5.55 -7.22 3.04
N LEU A 91 4.30 -7.50 2.64
CA LEU A 91 3.91 -8.81 2.11
C LEU A 91 4.06 -8.82 0.59
N VAL A 92 4.94 -9.66 0.06
CA VAL A 92 5.40 -9.58 -1.34
C VAL A 92 5.07 -10.87 -2.09
N ARG A 93 4.61 -10.76 -3.34
CA ARG A 93 4.42 -11.93 -4.22
C ARG A 93 5.76 -12.48 -4.70
N SER A 94 6.03 -13.74 -4.39
CA SER A 94 7.31 -14.43 -4.65
C SER A 94 7.70 -14.48 -6.13
N ASN A 95 6.71 -14.50 -7.04
CA ASN A 95 6.96 -14.59 -8.48
C ASN A 95 7.18 -13.24 -9.17
N GLU A 96 6.84 -12.12 -8.53
CA GLU A 96 6.87 -10.77 -9.14
C GLU A 96 8.11 -9.96 -8.77
N TRP A 97 8.77 -10.28 -7.66
CA TRP A 97 9.83 -9.46 -7.07
C TRP A 97 11.15 -10.22 -6.89
N VAL A 98 12.23 -9.48 -7.02
CA VAL A 98 13.58 -9.87 -6.59
C VAL A 98 13.93 -9.03 -5.39
N SER A 99 14.53 -9.66 -4.40
CA SER A 99 14.93 -9.01 -3.16
C SER A 99 16.42 -9.10 -2.97
N LEU A 100 17.03 -8.00 -2.55
CA LEU A 100 18.47 -7.87 -2.35
C LEU A 100 18.72 -7.28 -0.96
N PRO A 101 19.79 -7.70 -0.25
CA PRO A 101 20.20 -7.07 1.01
C PRO A 101 20.60 -5.62 0.73
N LYS A 102 19.77 -4.67 1.12
CA LYS A 102 19.82 -3.26 0.66
C LYS A 102 21.16 -2.61 0.98
N TYR A 103 21.58 -2.67 2.24
CA TYR A 103 22.77 -1.96 2.70
C TYR A 103 24.05 -2.68 2.29
N ASP A 104 24.11 -4.01 2.40
CA ASP A 104 25.25 -4.77 1.90
C ASP A 104 25.43 -4.59 0.38
N PHE A 105 24.33 -4.56 -0.37
CA PHE A 105 24.36 -4.27 -1.80
C PHE A 105 24.82 -2.84 -2.10
N ILE A 106 24.20 -1.81 -1.51
CA ILE A 106 24.52 -0.42 -1.84
C ILE A 106 25.91 -0.02 -1.34
N MET A 107 26.28 -0.41 -0.12
CA MET A 107 27.51 0.04 0.53
C MET A 107 28.75 -0.70 0.05
N ARG A 108 28.60 -1.90 -0.54
CA ARG A 108 29.71 -2.69 -1.05
C ARG A 108 29.63 -2.84 -2.55
N GLU A 109 28.62 -3.53 -3.04
CA GLU A 109 28.60 -4.00 -4.42
C GLU A 109 28.33 -2.83 -5.40
N TYR A 110 27.37 -1.96 -5.11
CA TYR A 110 27.15 -0.75 -5.89
C TYR A 110 28.33 0.23 -5.76
N TYR A 111 28.81 0.47 -4.54
CA TYR A 111 29.88 1.43 -4.30
C TYR A 111 31.21 1.02 -4.96
N ASP A 112 31.60 -0.24 -4.85
CA ASP A 112 32.86 -0.74 -5.40
C ASP A 112 32.79 -0.85 -6.92
N TYR A 113 31.66 -1.34 -7.45
CA TYR A 113 31.57 -1.64 -8.88
C TYR A 113 30.88 -0.58 -9.72
N LEU A 114 29.92 0.22 -9.24
CA LEU A 114 29.13 1.14 -10.08
C LEU A 114 29.30 2.64 -9.76
N TYR A 115 29.71 3.00 -8.54
CA TYR A 115 29.69 4.41 -8.10
C TYR A 115 30.61 5.36 -8.88
N ARG A 116 31.80 4.92 -9.28
CA ARG A 116 32.82 5.78 -9.92
C ARG A 116 32.35 6.36 -11.26
N ASP A 117 32.90 7.52 -11.61
CA ASP A 117 32.68 8.16 -12.91
C ASP A 117 33.43 7.42 -14.03
N ILE A 118 32.67 6.82 -14.94
CA ILE A 118 33.17 6.01 -16.06
C ILE A 118 33.51 6.83 -17.31
N SER A 119 33.27 8.15 -17.31
CA SER A 119 33.54 9.01 -18.47
C SER A 119 35.00 8.97 -18.90
N LYS A 120 35.91 8.87 -17.92
CA LYS A 120 37.37 8.85 -18.10
C LYS A 120 38.00 7.45 -18.01
N GLU A 121 37.21 6.41 -17.75
CA GLU A 121 37.72 5.04 -17.63
C GLU A 121 37.87 4.35 -19.00
N SER A 122 38.85 3.45 -19.12
CA SER A 122 39.04 2.61 -20.31
C SER A 122 37.90 1.59 -20.44
N ILE A 123 37.60 1.17 -21.66
CA ILE A 123 36.54 0.19 -21.93
C ILE A 123 36.82 -1.13 -21.18
N ASP A 124 38.07 -1.61 -21.19
CA ASP A 124 38.45 -2.85 -20.50
C ASP A 124 38.20 -2.80 -18.98
N THR A 125 38.45 -1.65 -18.35
CA THR A 125 38.19 -1.46 -16.91
C THR A 125 36.69 -1.56 -16.61
N ILE A 126 35.86 -0.99 -17.49
CA ILE A 126 34.40 -1.01 -17.33
C ILE A 126 33.86 -2.43 -17.55
N ILE A 127 34.38 -3.16 -18.55
CA ILE A 127 34.04 -4.57 -18.79
C ILE A 127 34.39 -5.40 -17.56
N TYR A 128 35.61 -5.30 -17.05
CA TYR A 128 36.03 -6.03 -15.85
C TYR A 128 35.10 -5.76 -14.65
N ARG A 129 34.75 -4.50 -14.41
CA ARG A 129 33.81 -4.13 -13.33
C ARG A 129 32.41 -4.68 -13.57
N ALA A 130 31.92 -4.64 -14.81
CA ALA A 130 30.63 -5.19 -15.17
C ALA A 130 30.57 -6.71 -14.97
N GLU A 131 31.62 -7.45 -15.36
CA GLU A 131 31.72 -8.89 -15.13
C GLU A 131 31.71 -9.22 -13.64
N LYS A 132 32.52 -8.53 -12.84
CA LYS A 132 32.53 -8.72 -11.38
C LYS A 132 31.21 -8.37 -10.73
N PHE A 133 30.56 -7.32 -11.20
CA PHE A 133 29.24 -6.97 -10.71
C PHE A 133 28.19 -8.02 -11.09
N LEU A 134 28.21 -8.56 -12.31
CA LEU A 134 27.32 -9.64 -12.74
C LEU A 134 27.55 -10.93 -11.94
N GLU A 135 28.80 -11.28 -11.63
CA GLU A 135 29.13 -12.41 -10.73
C GLU A 135 28.45 -12.23 -9.36
N LYS A 136 28.51 -11.01 -8.80
CA LYS A 136 27.91 -10.67 -7.50
C LYS A 136 26.39 -10.69 -7.55
N LEU A 137 25.80 -10.13 -8.59
CA LEU A 137 24.36 -10.20 -8.80
C LEU A 137 23.87 -11.65 -8.84
N LYS A 138 24.57 -12.55 -9.53
CA LYS A 138 24.22 -14.00 -9.55
C LYS A 138 24.22 -14.65 -8.17
N LEU A 139 25.00 -14.13 -7.21
CA LEU A 139 25.02 -14.65 -5.83
C LEU A 139 23.77 -14.22 -5.04
N PHE A 140 23.25 -13.01 -5.30
CA PHE A 140 22.02 -12.54 -4.66
C PHE A 140 20.76 -13.01 -5.40
N SER A 141 20.81 -13.02 -6.73
CA SER A 141 19.75 -13.50 -7.60
C SER A 141 20.00 -14.97 -7.95
N SER A 142 19.76 -15.88 -7.02
CA SER A 142 19.43 -17.21 -7.51
C SER A 142 18.03 -17.11 -8.12
N PHE A 143 17.97 -17.22 -9.45
CA PHE A 143 16.71 -17.28 -10.21
C PHE A 143 15.82 -18.47 -9.79
N GLU A 144 16.31 -19.31 -8.88
CA GLU A 144 15.74 -20.56 -8.39
C GLU A 144 16.14 -20.81 -6.93
N HIS A 145 15.91 -19.88 -6.00
CA HIS A 145 15.76 -20.32 -4.60
C HIS A 145 14.46 -21.14 -4.53
N LYS A 146 14.55 -22.44 -4.86
CA LYS A 146 13.80 -23.43 -4.09
C LYS A 146 14.30 -23.25 -2.67
N SER A 147 13.55 -22.51 -1.88
CA SER A 147 13.70 -22.51 -0.44
C SER A 147 13.88 -23.96 -0.02
N LYS A 148 15.08 -24.29 0.48
CA LYS A 148 15.36 -25.57 1.15
C LYS A 148 14.85 -25.56 2.59
N TRP A 149 14.10 -24.53 2.96
CA TRP A 149 13.47 -24.44 4.27
C TRP A 149 12.04 -24.96 4.14
N GLU A 150 11.80 -26.13 4.74
CA GLU A 150 10.47 -26.72 4.95
C GLU A 150 9.69 -25.89 5.98
N ILE A 151 9.47 -24.59 5.74
CA ILE A 151 8.81 -23.69 6.70
C ILE A 151 7.86 -22.76 5.93
N PRO A 152 6.63 -22.52 6.43
CA PRO A 152 5.54 -22.07 5.58
C PRO A 152 5.47 -20.57 5.28
N ILE A 153 6.44 -19.72 5.65
CA ILE A 153 6.56 -18.37 5.07
C ILE A 153 8.04 -17.98 5.09
N THR A 154 8.58 -17.45 3.99
CA THR A 154 9.96 -16.95 3.95
C THR A 154 9.99 -15.52 4.47
N LEU A 155 10.91 -15.22 5.37
CA LEU A 155 11.26 -13.86 5.77
C LEU A 155 12.64 -13.52 5.24
N GLU A 156 12.73 -12.37 4.61
CA GLU A 156 13.99 -11.84 4.15
C GLU A 156 14.40 -10.63 4.99
N GLU A 157 15.49 -10.80 5.72
CA GLU A 157 16.13 -9.80 6.55
C GLU A 157 17.64 -9.78 6.27
N ASP A 158 18.26 -8.62 6.36
CA ASP A 158 19.72 -8.47 6.39
C ASP A 158 20.16 -7.88 7.74
N GLN A 159 21.21 -8.44 8.33
CA GLN A 159 21.80 -8.00 9.60
C GLN A 159 22.88 -6.91 9.39
N ALA A 160 23.12 -6.48 8.15
CA ALA A 160 24.01 -5.37 7.85
C ALA A 160 23.50 -4.05 8.46
N GLY A 161 24.42 -3.25 9.00
CA GLY A 161 24.10 -1.96 9.61
C GLY A 161 23.50 -0.94 8.62
N HIS A 162 22.77 0.04 9.13
CA HIS A 162 22.16 1.12 8.35
C HIS A 162 23.17 2.23 8.03
N THR A 163 22.96 2.95 6.92
CA THR A 163 23.70 4.19 6.63
C THR A 163 23.18 5.35 7.47
N TYR A 164 24.08 6.13 8.07
CA TYR A 164 23.69 7.43 8.61
C TYR A 164 23.35 8.39 7.46
N PHE A 165 22.47 9.36 7.72
CA PHE A 165 22.07 10.39 6.75
C PHE A 165 23.23 11.14 6.07
N ASN A 166 24.42 11.13 6.67
CA ASN A 166 25.64 11.76 6.17
C ASN A 166 26.71 10.77 5.71
N ASP A 167 26.40 9.47 5.58
CA ASP A 167 27.36 8.50 5.04
C ASP A 167 27.64 8.82 3.57
N LYS A 168 28.92 8.98 3.22
CA LYS A 168 29.37 9.27 1.85
C LYS A 168 28.99 8.22 0.80
N ARG A 169 28.62 7.00 1.25
CA ARG A 169 28.18 5.90 0.39
C ARG A 169 26.68 5.94 0.13
N GLU A 170 25.92 6.78 0.85
CA GLU A 170 24.51 7.01 0.59
C GLU A 170 24.37 7.62 -0.83
N PRO A 171 23.77 6.90 -1.79
CA PRO A 171 23.77 7.33 -3.18
C PRO A 171 22.74 8.40 -3.51
N ILE A 172 21.89 8.79 -2.55
CA ILE A 172 20.80 9.76 -2.73
C ILE A 172 20.84 10.86 -1.67
N ASN A 173 20.22 12.01 -1.98
CA ASN A 173 20.01 13.06 -0.98
C ASN A 173 18.76 12.76 -0.15
N MET A 174 18.96 12.33 1.09
CA MET A 174 17.86 12.00 1.99
C MET A 174 16.99 13.19 2.39
N MET A 175 17.54 14.40 2.45
CA MET A 175 16.76 15.59 2.80
C MET A 175 15.77 15.96 1.69
N ASP A 176 16.23 15.90 0.44
CA ASP A 176 15.37 16.10 -0.73
C ASP A 176 14.27 15.03 -0.78
N LEU A 177 14.62 13.78 -0.48
CA LEU A 177 13.67 12.67 -0.43
C LEU A 177 12.59 12.89 0.62
N ILE A 178 12.98 13.25 1.85
CA ILE A 178 12.04 13.53 2.95
C ILE A 178 11.10 14.66 2.56
N HIS A 179 11.63 15.77 2.04
CA HIS A 179 10.83 16.92 1.61
C HIS A 179 9.79 16.54 0.55
N ASN A 180 10.17 15.74 -0.44
CA ASN A 180 9.26 15.26 -1.49
C ASN A 180 8.16 14.34 -0.94
N ILE A 181 8.49 13.50 0.05
CA ILE A 181 7.52 12.64 0.73
C ILE A 181 6.55 13.44 1.60
N GLU A 182 7.04 14.41 2.38
CA GLU A 182 6.20 15.25 3.24
C GLU A 182 5.13 16.02 2.45
N GLY A 183 5.52 16.61 1.31
CA GLY A 183 4.57 17.28 0.42
C GLY A 183 3.48 16.33 -0.08
N SER A 184 3.87 15.12 -0.48
CA SER A 184 2.95 14.11 -1.02
C SER A 184 2.04 13.49 0.06
N LEU A 185 2.55 13.34 1.29
CA LEU A 185 1.80 12.82 2.43
C LEU A 185 0.63 13.75 2.79
N GLY A 186 0.86 15.07 2.75
CA GLY A 186 -0.19 16.06 2.95
C GLY A 186 -1.37 15.87 1.99
N GLU A 187 -1.09 15.52 0.74
CA GLU A 187 -2.13 15.25 -0.26
C GLU A 187 -2.89 13.96 0.03
N ILE A 188 -2.18 12.86 0.34
CA ILE A 188 -2.81 11.57 0.69
C ILE A 188 -3.75 11.75 1.90
N ARG A 189 -3.32 12.50 2.91
CA ARG A 189 -4.12 12.79 4.10
C ARG A 189 -5.41 13.53 3.77
N GLN A 190 -5.29 14.64 3.04
CA GLN A 190 -6.46 15.45 2.66
C GLN A 190 -7.44 14.70 1.75
N LEU A 191 -6.92 13.88 0.84
CA LEU A 191 -7.75 13.14 -0.10
C LEU A 191 -8.45 11.94 0.55
N PHE A 192 -7.87 11.37 1.61
CA PHE A 192 -8.33 10.08 2.13
C PHE A 192 -8.32 9.98 3.65
N GLU A 193 -7.17 10.11 4.31
CA GLU A 193 -7.05 9.81 5.75
C GLU A 193 -7.91 10.74 6.63
N ASP A 194 -8.17 11.97 6.21
CA ASP A 194 -9.04 12.92 6.93
C ASP A 194 -10.51 12.44 7.02
N ASP A 195 -11.02 11.82 5.95
CA ASP A 195 -12.39 11.28 5.89
C ASP A 195 -12.45 9.82 6.39
N TYR A 196 -11.34 9.08 6.35
CA TYR A 196 -11.21 7.65 6.70
C TYR A 196 -10.24 7.39 7.88
N TYR A 197 -10.18 8.30 8.83
CA TYR A 197 -9.23 8.29 9.96
C TYR A 197 -9.27 6.99 10.79
N ASP A 198 -8.12 6.62 11.34
CA ASP A 198 -7.90 5.39 12.13
C ASP A 198 -8.54 5.46 13.54
N TYR A 199 -8.78 6.67 14.05
CA TYR A 199 -9.17 6.89 15.44
C TYR A 199 -10.65 6.62 15.74
N TYR A 200 -10.87 6.03 16.90
CA TYR A 200 -12.21 5.80 17.44
C TYR A 200 -12.75 7.09 18.08
N ASP A 201 -13.51 7.90 17.33
CA ASP A 201 -14.29 9.00 17.91
C ASP A 201 -15.58 8.44 18.56
N GLU A 202 -15.56 8.24 19.88
CA GLU A 202 -16.69 7.74 20.67
C GLU A 202 -17.97 8.58 20.52
N ASN A 203 -17.84 9.84 20.07
CA ASN A 203 -18.94 10.79 20.00
C ASN A 203 -19.59 10.90 18.60
N ARG A 204 -19.15 10.10 17.61
CA ARG A 204 -19.63 10.20 16.22
C ARG A 204 -20.77 9.25 15.86
N ILE A 205 -21.62 9.73 14.94
CA ILE A 205 -23.08 9.76 15.09
C ILE A 205 -23.83 9.04 13.95
N GLY A 206 -23.21 8.05 13.31
CA GLY A 206 -23.82 7.22 12.26
C GLY A 206 -24.51 8.05 11.17
N LEU A 207 -25.83 7.90 11.05
CA LEU A 207 -26.65 8.64 10.08
C LEU A 207 -26.62 10.17 10.22
N GLN A 208 -26.20 10.76 11.35
CA GLN A 208 -26.12 12.23 11.45
C GLN A 208 -25.03 12.82 10.53
N LEU A 209 -24.06 12.00 10.09
CA LEU A 209 -23.05 12.41 9.10
C LEU A 209 -23.68 12.77 7.75
N LEU A 210 -24.90 12.32 7.45
CA LEU A 210 -25.65 12.75 6.26
C LEU A 210 -25.80 14.28 6.22
N SER A 211 -26.02 14.93 7.36
CA SER A 211 -26.14 16.39 7.43
C SER A 211 -24.84 17.10 7.06
N LYS A 212 -23.69 16.56 7.46
CA LYS A 212 -22.36 17.09 7.11
C LYS A 212 -22.19 17.08 5.59
N TYR A 213 -22.38 15.92 4.95
CA TYR A 213 -22.16 15.77 3.51
C TYR A 213 -23.16 16.58 2.69
N ARG A 214 -24.44 16.57 3.07
CA ARG A 214 -25.48 17.38 2.42
C ARG A 214 -25.15 18.87 2.45
N ASN A 215 -24.79 19.40 3.63
CA ASN A 215 -24.44 20.81 3.81
C ASN A 215 -23.16 21.19 3.04
N GLN A 216 -22.14 20.33 3.03
CA GLN A 216 -20.90 20.57 2.27
C GLN A 216 -21.13 20.68 0.76
N GLN A 217 -22.14 19.97 0.23
CA GLN A 217 -22.50 19.97 -1.18
C GLN A 217 -23.61 20.97 -1.53
N ASN A 218 -24.11 21.74 -0.56
CA ASN A 218 -25.24 22.65 -0.73
C ASN A 218 -26.49 21.98 -1.32
N ILE A 219 -26.77 20.74 -0.92
CA ILE A 219 -27.96 20.00 -1.39
C ILE A 219 -29.15 20.31 -0.45
N GLU A 220 -30.27 20.73 -1.02
CA GLU A 220 -31.49 21.00 -0.26
C GLU A 220 -32.30 19.72 0.00
N ILE A 221 -33.09 19.71 1.07
CA ILE A 221 -33.94 18.54 1.43
C ILE A 221 -34.95 18.21 0.32
N GLN A 222 -35.42 19.23 -0.40
CA GLN A 222 -36.36 19.06 -1.52
C GLN A 222 -35.72 18.30 -2.70
N ASP A 223 -34.42 18.49 -2.92
CA ASP A 223 -33.69 17.74 -3.93
C ASP A 223 -33.57 16.27 -3.52
N ILE A 224 -33.26 15.99 -2.25
CA ILE A 224 -33.25 14.63 -1.72
C ILE A 224 -34.60 13.93 -1.94
N GLU A 225 -35.72 14.59 -1.60
CA GLU A 225 -37.07 14.05 -1.82
C GLU A 225 -37.32 13.71 -3.29
N LYS A 226 -36.93 14.61 -4.20
CA LYS A 226 -37.12 14.47 -5.65
C LYS A 226 -36.30 13.33 -6.24
N TYR A 227 -35.04 13.18 -5.85
CA TYR A 227 -34.13 12.19 -6.45
C TYR A 227 -34.25 10.80 -5.83
N THR A 228 -34.65 10.69 -4.57
CA THR A 228 -34.62 9.40 -3.84
C THR A 228 -36.00 8.86 -3.50
N THR A 229 -37.06 9.66 -3.67
CA THR A 229 -38.45 9.39 -3.23
C THR A 229 -38.61 9.21 -1.72
N VAL A 230 -37.58 9.51 -0.94
CA VAL A 230 -37.62 9.50 0.53
C VAL A 230 -38.23 10.83 1.02
N PRO A 231 -39.35 10.83 1.76
CA PRO A 231 -39.91 12.04 2.35
C PRO A 231 -38.90 12.76 3.25
N GLY A 232 -38.80 14.08 3.13
CA GLY A 232 -37.79 14.91 3.79
C GLY A 232 -37.95 14.92 5.30
N ASN A 233 -39.18 14.78 5.81
CA ASN A 233 -39.42 14.57 7.23
C ASN A 233 -38.82 13.25 7.75
N LYS A 234 -38.80 12.18 6.96
CA LYS A 234 -38.15 10.92 7.30
C LYS A 234 -36.64 11.06 7.21
N TYR A 235 -36.13 11.74 6.18
CA TYR A 235 -34.71 12.01 6.03
C TYR A 235 -34.14 12.82 7.21
N LEU A 236 -34.84 13.87 7.64
CA LEU A 236 -34.48 14.65 8.84
C LEU A 236 -34.43 13.80 10.11
N GLN A 237 -35.35 12.83 10.26
CA GLN A 237 -35.27 11.88 11.38
C GLN A 237 -34.01 11.02 11.34
N TRP A 238 -33.43 10.77 10.16
CA TRP A 238 -32.16 10.05 10.01
C TRP A 238 -30.97 10.95 10.35
N GLU A 239 -30.98 12.22 9.90
CA GLU A 239 -29.96 13.21 10.28
C GLU A 239 -29.91 13.46 11.78
N MET A 240 -31.03 13.24 12.50
CA MET A 240 -31.09 13.32 13.96
C MET A 240 -30.79 11.99 14.66
N ASN A 241 -30.60 10.90 13.90
CA ASN A 241 -30.45 9.53 14.38
C ASN A 241 -31.65 8.99 15.21
N ASN A 242 -32.84 9.53 14.95
CA ASN A 242 -34.07 9.17 15.67
C ASN A 242 -34.78 7.94 15.08
N LYS A 243 -34.35 7.47 13.90
CA LYS A 243 -34.97 6.34 13.21
C LYS A 243 -33.92 5.54 12.46
N ASN A 244 -34.06 4.22 12.51
CA ASN A 244 -33.23 3.27 11.77
C ASN A 244 -33.92 2.89 10.44
N PRO A 245 -33.44 3.38 9.28
CA PRO A 245 -34.02 3.12 7.97
C PRO A 245 -33.62 1.77 7.37
N LYS A 246 -34.32 1.37 6.31
CA LYS A 246 -33.89 0.27 5.44
C LYS A 246 -32.57 0.62 4.76
N ILE A 247 -31.69 -0.37 4.63
CA ILE A 247 -30.38 -0.16 4.01
C ILE A 247 -30.49 0.34 2.57
N GLU A 248 -31.46 -0.17 1.80
CA GLU A 248 -31.71 0.22 0.40
C GLU A 248 -32.07 1.71 0.28
N SER A 249 -32.78 2.26 1.27
CA SER A 249 -33.15 3.67 1.26
C SER A 249 -31.95 4.55 1.60
N VAL A 250 -31.08 4.09 2.50
CA VAL A 250 -29.82 4.77 2.82
C VAL A 250 -28.87 4.75 1.63
N ALA A 251 -28.74 3.62 0.94
CA ALA A 251 -27.93 3.50 -0.27
C ALA A 251 -28.33 4.56 -1.32
N LYS A 252 -29.63 4.72 -1.58
CA LYS A 252 -30.14 5.77 -2.49
C LYS A 252 -29.80 7.19 -2.06
N ILE A 253 -29.84 7.48 -0.75
CA ILE A 253 -29.41 8.77 -0.22
C ILE A 253 -27.91 8.97 -0.45
N CYS A 254 -27.10 7.97 -0.14
CA CYS A 254 -25.65 8.02 -0.33
C CYS A 254 -25.29 8.23 -1.81
N ASP A 255 -25.99 7.56 -2.73
CA ASP A 255 -25.84 7.77 -4.17
C ASP A 255 -26.19 9.21 -4.56
N CYS A 256 -27.30 9.76 -4.04
CA CYS A 256 -27.71 11.15 -4.27
C CYS A 256 -26.68 12.17 -3.74
N LEU A 257 -26.05 11.87 -2.61
CA LEU A 257 -24.99 12.68 -2.01
C LEU A 257 -23.61 12.36 -2.59
N SER A 258 -23.50 11.44 -3.55
CA SER A 258 -22.21 11.02 -4.13
C SER A 258 -21.17 10.62 -3.07
N ILE A 259 -21.59 9.92 -2.02
CA ILE A 259 -20.72 9.42 -0.94
C ILE A 259 -20.82 7.89 -0.82
N ASN A 260 -19.77 7.23 -0.32
CA ASN A 260 -19.88 5.85 0.10
C ASN A 260 -20.78 5.73 1.33
N ILE A 261 -21.65 4.72 1.36
CA ILE A 261 -22.40 4.32 2.55
C ILE A 261 -21.49 3.95 3.74
N ASP A 262 -20.26 3.51 3.49
CA ASP A 262 -19.29 3.20 4.53
C ASP A 262 -18.92 4.45 5.34
N LEU A 263 -18.92 5.65 4.74
CA LEU A 263 -18.53 6.89 5.44
C LEU A 263 -19.50 7.29 6.56
N ILE A 264 -20.73 6.81 6.49
CA ILE A 264 -21.74 7.04 7.54
C ILE A 264 -21.83 5.86 8.51
N SER A 265 -20.99 4.83 8.34
CA SER A 265 -20.86 3.71 9.26
C SER A 265 -20.59 4.21 10.68
N TYR A 266 -21.38 3.71 11.62
CA TYR A 266 -21.09 3.91 13.03
C TYR A 266 -20.05 2.89 13.54
N ARG A 267 -19.87 1.75 12.84
CA ARG A 267 -19.08 0.63 13.35
C ARG A 267 -18.14 -0.05 12.36
N SER A 268 -18.63 -0.64 11.28
CA SER A 268 -17.87 -1.53 10.39
C SER A 268 -16.65 -0.86 9.79
N LEU A 269 -16.80 0.34 9.24
CA LEU A 269 -15.68 1.11 8.67
C LEU A 269 -14.60 1.38 9.73
N ARG A 270 -14.99 1.65 10.98
CA ARG A 270 -14.04 1.95 12.06
C ARG A 270 -13.25 0.74 12.48
N ILE A 271 -13.93 -0.40 12.63
CA ILE A 271 -13.27 -1.66 12.92
C ILE A 271 -12.34 -1.98 11.76
N MET A 272 -12.85 -1.94 10.52
CA MET A 272 -12.02 -2.22 9.37
C MET A 272 -10.77 -1.31 9.36
N ASN A 273 -10.90 0.01 9.54
CA ASN A 273 -9.77 0.94 9.49
C ASN A 273 -8.78 0.75 10.64
N ASN A 274 -9.24 0.41 11.84
CA ASN A 274 -8.39 0.22 13.00
C ASN A 274 -7.44 -0.97 12.83
N MET A 275 -6.15 -0.66 12.63
CA MET A 275 -5.08 -1.65 12.49
C MET A 275 -4.90 -2.54 13.75
N ASN A 276 -5.34 -2.08 14.92
CA ASN A 276 -5.32 -2.85 16.17
C ASN A 276 -6.53 -3.79 16.32
N SER A 277 -7.45 -3.81 15.36
CA SER A 277 -8.68 -4.62 15.46
C SER A 277 -8.65 -5.89 14.62
N GLN A 278 -7.76 -5.95 13.62
CA GLN A 278 -7.59 -7.04 12.69
C GLN A 278 -6.26 -7.75 12.96
N THR A 279 -6.28 -9.07 12.82
CA THR A 279 -5.06 -9.89 12.79
C THR A 279 -4.42 -9.86 11.40
N VAL A 280 -3.16 -10.29 11.31
CA VAL A 280 -2.43 -10.35 10.03
C VAL A 280 -3.06 -11.39 9.11
N ALA A 281 -3.44 -12.57 9.64
CA ALA A 281 -4.11 -13.61 8.85
C ALA A 281 -5.44 -13.15 8.29
N GLU A 282 -6.28 -12.50 9.10
CA GLU A 282 -7.56 -11.93 8.63
C GLU A 282 -7.31 -10.99 7.45
N PHE A 283 -6.36 -10.06 7.60
CA PHE A 283 -6.06 -9.11 6.54
C PHE A 283 -5.58 -9.82 5.26
N ILE A 284 -4.69 -10.81 5.36
CA ILE A 284 -4.18 -11.56 4.20
C ILE A 284 -5.30 -12.32 3.50
N LEU A 285 -6.07 -13.14 4.22
CA LEU A 285 -7.16 -13.95 3.64
C LEU A 285 -8.21 -13.08 2.93
N TYR A 286 -8.49 -11.87 3.44
CA TYR A 286 -9.47 -10.98 2.83
C TYR A 286 -8.96 -10.19 1.63
N ASN A 287 -7.64 -9.98 1.53
CA ASN A 287 -7.04 -9.07 0.55
C ASN A 287 -6.16 -9.78 -0.48
N THR A 288 -6.06 -11.10 -0.40
CA THR A 288 -5.33 -11.94 -1.34
C THR A 288 -6.22 -13.09 -1.83
N GLU A 289 -5.75 -13.83 -2.83
CA GLU A 289 -6.42 -15.04 -3.35
C GLU A 289 -6.01 -16.30 -2.56
N VAL A 290 -5.40 -16.13 -1.39
CA VAL A 290 -4.87 -17.23 -0.58
C VAL A 290 -5.97 -17.81 0.28
N HIS A 291 -6.10 -19.14 0.27
CA HIS A 291 -7.12 -19.86 1.02
C HIS A 291 -6.56 -20.70 2.18
N ASP A 292 -5.25 -20.96 2.21
CA ASP A 292 -4.58 -21.66 3.31
C ASP A 292 -3.10 -21.27 3.46
N LEU A 293 -2.49 -21.75 4.55
CA LEU A 293 -1.09 -21.50 4.89
C LEU A 293 -0.08 -22.03 3.86
N ASN A 294 -0.31 -23.18 3.23
CA ASN A 294 0.63 -23.74 2.26
C ASN A 294 0.64 -22.88 0.98
N GLU A 295 -0.54 -22.47 0.53
CA GLU A 295 -0.66 -21.54 -0.59
C GLU A 295 -0.02 -20.18 -0.28
N LEU A 296 -0.18 -19.68 0.96
CA LEU A 296 0.50 -18.46 1.41
C LEU A 296 2.03 -18.58 1.26
N SER A 297 2.57 -19.72 1.68
CA SER A 297 4.02 -20.03 1.65
C SER A 297 4.63 -20.03 0.25
N GLU A 298 3.84 -20.50 -0.72
CA GLU A 298 4.28 -20.65 -2.10
C GLU A 298 4.19 -19.32 -2.85
N LEU A 299 3.14 -18.55 -2.56
CA LEU A 299 2.81 -17.34 -3.32
C LEU A 299 3.42 -16.07 -2.74
N TYR A 300 3.66 -16.02 -1.43
CA TYR A 300 4.09 -14.80 -0.74
C TYR A 300 5.25 -15.01 0.24
N PHE A 301 5.99 -13.92 0.49
CA PHE A 301 7.00 -13.83 1.53
C PHE A 301 6.92 -12.47 2.25
N PHE A 302 7.43 -12.41 3.48
CA PHE A 302 7.61 -11.13 4.18
C PHE A 302 8.99 -10.57 3.87
N SER A 303 9.02 -9.30 3.48
CA SER A 303 10.26 -8.57 3.23
C SER A 303 10.41 -7.47 4.26
N ASP A 304 11.54 -7.45 4.98
CA ASP A 304 11.84 -6.35 5.89
C ASP A 304 12.05 -5.05 5.10
N ARG A 305 11.25 -4.03 5.41
CA ARG A 305 11.20 -2.80 4.64
C ARG A 305 12.48 -1.97 4.80
N GLU A 306 13.14 -2.09 5.94
CA GLU A 306 14.36 -1.35 6.23
C GLU A 306 15.58 -1.95 5.53
N SER A 307 15.76 -3.26 5.63
CA SER A 307 16.97 -3.96 5.23
C SER A 307 16.93 -4.56 3.82
N MET A 308 15.76 -4.71 3.20
CA MET A 308 15.63 -5.31 1.86
C MET A 308 15.33 -4.28 0.75
N LEU A 309 15.92 -4.51 -0.42
CA LEU A 309 15.72 -3.76 -1.65
C LEU A 309 14.88 -4.61 -2.61
N LEU A 310 13.62 -4.23 -2.81
CA LEU A 310 12.71 -4.91 -3.72
C LEU A 310 12.77 -4.29 -5.12
N ILE A 311 12.94 -5.15 -6.14
CA ILE A 311 12.98 -4.77 -7.55
C ILE A 311 12.04 -5.69 -8.34
N PRO A 312 11.18 -5.17 -9.25
CA PRO A 312 10.35 -6.04 -10.07
C PRO A 312 11.20 -7.00 -10.89
N LYS A 313 10.84 -8.29 -10.88
CA LYS A 313 11.63 -9.36 -11.49
C LYS A 313 11.84 -9.15 -12.99
N TYR A 314 10.84 -8.63 -13.69
CA TYR A 314 10.97 -8.32 -15.13
C TYR A 314 11.95 -7.16 -15.38
N CYS A 315 11.95 -6.11 -14.55
CA CYS A 315 12.89 -5.00 -14.61
C CYS A 315 14.31 -5.47 -14.34
N TYR A 316 14.49 -6.24 -13.27
CA TYR A 316 15.76 -6.81 -12.88
C TYR A 316 16.34 -7.71 -13.98
N SER A 317 15.52 -8.62 -14.51
CA SER A 317 15.93 -9.55 -15.57
C SER A 317 16.38 -8.80 -16.82
N TYR A 318 15.62 -7.79 -17.25
CA TYR A 318 16.00 -6.98 -18.41
C TYR A 318 17.35 -6.29 -18.19
N MET A 319 17.53 -5.62 -17.05
CA MET A 319 18.78 -4.92 -16.73
C MET A 319 19.97 -5.90 -16.72
N PHE A 320 19.80 -7.05 -16.07
CA PHE A 320 20.85 -8.06 -15.95
C PHE A 320 21.31 -8.56 -17.33
N TYR A 321 20.36 -9.00 -18.17
CA TYR A 321 20.70 -9.51 -19.51
C TYR A 321 21.20 -8.41 -20.44
N TYR A 322 20.74 -7.17 -20.26
CA TYR A 322 21.23 -6.03 -21.03
C TYR A 322 22.71 -5.74 -20.71
N LEU A 323 23.10 -5.75 -19.43
CA LEU A 323 24.49 -5.60 -19.03
C LEU A 323 25.34 -6.77 -19.53
N ASP A 324 24.92 -8.01 -19.27
CA ASP A 324 25.64 -9.24 -19.70
C ASP A 324 25.92 -9.26 -21.21
N ASN A 325 24.90 -8.97 -22.03
CA ASN A 325 25.06 -8.92 -23.49
C ASN A 325 26.08 -7.86 -23.95
N LYS A 326 26.10 -6.71 -23.28
CA LYS A 326 26.95 -5.58 -23.66
C LYS A 326 28.37 -5.74 -23.20
N THR A 327 28.59 -6.44 -22.09
CA THR A 327 29.91 -6.84 -21.61
C THR A 327 30.60 -7.75 -22.62
N GLN A 328 29.87 -8.67 -23.26
CA GLN A 328 30.41 -9.60 -24.28
C GLN A 328 30.74 -8.95 -25.64
N LYS A 329 30.16 -7.79 -25.95
CA LYS A 329 30.24 -7.16 -27.29
C LYS A 329 31.09 -5.91 -27.35
N GLU A 330 31.54 -5.39 -26.21
CA GLU A 330 32.27 -4.11 -25.98
C GLU A 330 31.50 -2.85 -26.41
N ILE A 331 30.82 -2.87 -27.56
CA ILE A 331 30.05 -1.77 -28.13
C ILE A 331 28.84 -1.45 -27.26
N GLY A 332 28.84 -0.23 -26.69
CA GLY A 332 27.76 0.28 -25.87
C GLY A 332 27.84 -0.12 -24.40
N ILE A 333 28.95 -0.72 -23.94
CA ILE A 333 29.13 -1.07 -22.53
C ILE A 333 29.03 0.14 -21.61
N LYS A 334 29.59 1.30 -21.99
CA LYS A 334 29.48 2.54 -21.19
C LYS A 334 28.02 2.95 -20.96
N LYS A 335 27.18 2.84 -22.00
CA LYS A 335 25.74 3.14 -21.90
C LYS A 335 25.01 2.11 -21.03
N ALA A 336 25.34 0.84 -21.19
CA ALA A 336 24.75 -0.23 -20.38
C ALA A 336 25.11 -0.11 -18.90
N PHE A 337 26.36 0.25 -18.61
CA PHE A 337 26.85 0.48 -17.27
C PHE A 337 26.19 1.70 -16.62
N GLN A 338 26.09 2.82 -17.35
CA GLN A 338 25.37 4.01 -16.86
C GLN A 338 23.88 3.71 -16.60
N PHE A 339 23.23 2.99 -17.51
CA PHE A 339 21.86 2.51 -17.30
C PHE A 339 21.74 1.65 -16.04
N THR A 340 22.66 0.71 -15.82
CA THR A 340 22.68 -0.16 -14.63
C THR A 340 22.86 0.65 -13.35
N LYS A 341 23.73 1.66 -13.38
CA LYS A 341 23.95 2.58 -12.26
C LYS A 341 22.66 3.31 -11.89
N GLU A 342 22.01 3.93 -12.87
CA GLU A 342 20.75 4.66 -12.66
C GLU A 342 19.63 3.73 -12.20
N PHE A 343 19.53 2.55 -12.80
CA PHE A 343 18.54 1.52 -12.44
C PHE A 343 18.55 1.22 -10.93
N PHE A 344 19.71 0.93 -10.36
CA PHE A 344 19.80 0.59 -8.93
C PHE A 344 19.57 1.79 -8.03
N ILE A 345 20.09 2.98 -8.38
CA ILE A 345 19.81 4.19 -7.59
C ILE A 345 18.31 4.46 -7.53
N LYS A 346 17.61 4.36 -8.66
CA LYS A 346 16.20 4.71 -8.76
C LYS A 346 15.29 3.73 -8.04
N TRP A 347 15.58 2.43 -8.10
CA TRP A 347 14.86 1.46 -7.28
C TRP A 347 15.20 1.58 -5.79
N TYR A 348 16.44 1.93 -5.44
CA TYR A 348 16.81 2.21 -4.06
C TYR A 348 16.09 3.44 -3.50
N GLU A 349 16.05 4.54 -4.26
CA GLU A 349 15.29 5.75 -3.95
C GLU A 349 13.79 5.42 -3.77
N PHE A 350 13.20 4.60 -4.64
CA PHE A 350 11.81 4.12 -4.52
C PHE A 350 11.56 3.37 -3.21
N ASN A 351 12.45 2.43 -2.85
CA ASN A 351 12.30 1.63 -1.62
C ASN A 351 12.45 2.50 -0.36
N LYS A 352 13.37 3.47 -0.36
CA LYS A 352 13.50 4.46 0.73
C LYS A 352 12.29 5.39 0.82
N ALA A 353 11.80 5.89 -0.32
CA ALA A 353 10.59 6.69 -0.42
C ALA A 353 9.40 5.95 0.21
N ARG A 354 9.24 4.68 -0.17
CA ARG A 354 8.20 3.80 0.35
C ARG A 354 8.32 3.59 1.85
N GLN A 355 9.51 3.30 2.35
CA GLN A 355 9.77 3.16 3.79
C GLN A 355 9.33 4.40 4.57
N LEU A 356 9.78 5.59 4.15
CA LEU A 356 9.46 6.86 4.82
C LEU A 356 7.97 7.16 4.78
N LEU A 357 7.33 6.97 3.62
CA LEU A 357 5.89 7.17 3.47
C LEU A 357 5.13 6.26 4.42
N PHE A 358 5.49 4.97 4.46
CA PHE A 358 4.78 3.96 5.22
C PHE A 358 4.79 4.22 6.73
N TYR A 359 5.88 4.77 7.28
CA TYR A 359 5.93 5.20 8.69
C TYR A 359 4.95 6.32 9.04
N SER A 360 4.38 6.99 8.03
CA SER A 360 3.52 8.16 8.22
C SER A 360 2.06 7.92 7.79
N LEU A 361 1.78 6.76 7.17
CA LEU A 361 0.43 6.38 6.74
C LEU A 361 -0.37 5.76 7.90
N GLU A 362 -1.68 5.94 7.86
CA GLU A 362 -2.59 5.43 8.88
C GLU A 362 -3.76 4.63 8.28
N GLY A 363 -4.45 3.91 9.17
CA GLY A 363 -5.71 3.22 8.89
C GLY A 363 -5.71 2.42 7.59
N LEU A 364 -6.67 2.72 6.71
CA LEU A 364 -6.88 1.97 5.47
C LEU A 364 -5.75 2.16 4.45
N THR A 365 -5.12 3.33 4.37
CA THR A 365 -4.02 3.58 3.43
C THR A 365 -2.81 2.72 3.74
N ALA A 366 -2.41 2.68 5.02
CA ALA A 366 -1.29 1.85 5.48
C ALA A 366 -1.57 0.37 5.19
N LYS A 367 -2.77 -0.11 5.55
CA LYS A 367 -3.19 -1.50 5.30
C LYS A 367 -3.16 -1.89 3.82
N LYS A 368 -3.76 -1.09 2.93
CA LYS A 368 -3.78 -1.41 1.49
C LYS A 368 -2.40 -1.38 0.85
N ASN A 369 -1.49 -0.60 1.42
CA ASN A 369 -0.12 -0.55 0.94
C ASN A 369 0.78 -1.58 1.63
N PHE A 370 0.33 -2.35 2.62
CA PHE A 370 1.12 -3.41 3.27
C PHE A 370 1.48 -4.55 2.31
N ILE A 371 0.51 -5.00 1.52
CA ILE A 371 0.78 -5.89 0.39
C ILE A 371 1.56 -5.07 -0.63
N HIS A 372 2.70 -5.57 -1.10
CA HIS A 372 3.52 -4.85 -2.05
C HIS A 372 2.84 -4.73 -3.42
N TYR A 373 3.33 -3.82 -4.27
CA TYR A 373 2.73 -3.59 -5.60
C TYR A 373 2.85 -4.81 -6.50
N SER A 374 1.80 -5.13 -7.25
CA SER A 374 1.86 -6.18 -8.27
C SER A 374 2.65 -5.72 -9.49
N GLU A 375 3.11 -6.67 -10.30
CA GLU A 375 3.79 -6.35 -11.56
C GLU A 375 2.90 -5.50 -12.48
N LYS A 376 1.59 -5.80 -12.49
CA LYS A 376 0.59 -5.08 -13.28
C LYS A 376 0.45 -3.62 -12.84
N GLU A 377 0.43 -3.37 -11.54
CA GLU A 377 0.36 -2.01 -10.99
C GLU A 377 1.61 -1.20 -11.34
N ILE A 378 2.80 -1.78 -11.16
CA ILE A 378 4.06 -1.12 -11.52
C ILE A 378 4.08 -0.80 -13.03
N LYS A 379 3.78 -1.77 -13.90
CA LYS A 379 3.82 -1.58 -15.36
C LYS A 379 2.87 -0.49 -15.85
N ARG A 380 1.71 -0.34 -15.21
CA ARG A 380 0.72 0.69 -15.57
C ARG A 380 1.31 2.10 -15.56
N TYR A 381 2.11 2.42 -14.54
CA TYR A 381 2.68 3.76 -14.34
C TYR A 381 4.14 3.88 -14.77
N LEU A 382 4.90 2.79 -14.73
CA LEU A 382 6.28 2.76 -15.22
C LEU A 382 6.36 2.82 -16.76
N GLY A 383 5.30 2.36 -17.45
CA GLY A 383 5.22 2.36 -18.90
C GLY A 383 6.27 1.44 -19.54
N ASN A 384 7.01 1.97 -20.52
CA ASN A 384 8.07 1.24 -21.23
C ASN A 384 9.45 1.35 -20.56
N SER A 385 9.56 2.03 -19.42
CA SER A 385 10.81 2.11 -18.66
C SER A 385 11.04 0.83 -17.85
N TYR A 386 12.27 0.63 -17.39
CA TYR A 386 12.66 -0.46 -16.49
C TYR A 386 13.06 0.02 -15.09
N TYR A 387 13.10 1.34 -14.88
CA TYR A 387 13.26 1.96 -13.56
C TYR A 387 12.52 3.29 -13.50
N PRO A 388 12.05 3.71 -12.32
CA PRO A 388 11.33 4.97 -12.18
C PRO A 388 12.30 6.14 -12.26
N GLU A 389 12.25 6.94 -13.33
CA GLU A 389 13.04 8.18 -13.40
C GLU A 389 12.72 9.11 -12.22
N GLU A 390 11.45 9.10 -11.80
CA GLU A 390 10.92 9.82 -10.64
C GLU A 390 10.28 8.86 -9.62
N PRO A 391 11.08 8.30 -8.70
CA PRO A 391 10.62 7.27 -7.76
C PRO A 391 9.47 7.69 -6.85
N VAL A 392 9.54 8.89 -6.27
CA VAL A 392 8.46 9.42 -5.42
C VAL A 392 7.17 9.57 -6.22
N LYS A 393 7.24 10.10 -7.44
CA LYS A 393 6.07 10.24 -8.30
C LYS A 393 5.39 8.91 -8.60
N LEU A 394 6.16 7.88 -8.99
CA LEU A 394 5.62 6.54 -9.21
C LEU A 394 4.94 6.02 -7.94
N LEU A 395 5.58 6.17 -6.78
CA LEU A 395 5.03 5.73 -5.50
C LEU A 395 3.68 6.39 -5.19
N ILE A 396 3.57 7.70 -5.38
CA ILE A 396 2.32 8.43 -5.12
C ILE A 396 1.22 8.01 -6.09
N GLN A 397 1.53 7.82 -7.37
CA GLN A 397 0.56 7.29 -8.33
C GLN A 397 0.02 5.92 -7.90
N LEU A 398 0.89 5.02 -7.45
CA LEU A 398 0.50 3.69 -6.97
C LEU A 398 -0.35 3.74 -5.69
N VAL A 399 0.02 4.60 -4.72
CA VAL A 399 -0.74 4.76 -3.48
C VAL A 399 -2.13 5.32 -3.79
N LEU A 400 -2.20 6.38 -4.60
CA LEU A 400 -3.45 7.02 -5.02
C LEU A 400 -4.33 6.06 -5.83
N ASP A 401 -3.77 5.28 -6.75
CA ASP A 401 -4.50 4.26 -7.51
C ASP A 401 -5.13 3.22 -6.57
N ARG A 402 -4.38 2.76 -5.56
CA ARG A 402 -4.92 1.80 -4.59
C ARG A 402 -6.02 2.37 -3.72
N VAL A 403 -5.90 3.61 -3.25
CA VAL A 403 -6.97 4.21 -2.45
C VAL A 403 -8.18 4.60 -3.31
N GLU A 404 -7.98 4.93 -4.61
CA GLU A 404 -9.07 5.18 -5.57
C GLU A 404 -10.03 3.99 -5.64
N HIS A 405 -9.49 2.77 -5.65
CA HIS A 405 -10.28 1.54 -5.78
C HIS A 405 -11.07 1.14 -4.50
N TYR A 406 -10.84 1.80 -3.36
CA TYR A 406 -11.53 1.52 -2.08
C TYR A 406 -12.52 2.59 -1.61
N GLY A 407 -12.44 3.83 -2.12
CA GLY A 407 -13.58 4.75 -2.01
C GLY A 407 -13.35 6.23 -2.31
N TYR A 408 -14.15 6.82 -3.20
CA TYR A 408 -15.51 7.36 -2.95
C TYR A 408 -15.58 8.82 -2.48
N LYS A 409 -14.58 9.65 -2.82
CA LYS A 409 -14.79 11.08 -3.05
C LYS A 409 -14.10 11.47 -4.34
N ASP A 410 -14.89 12.06 -5.24
CA ASP A 410 -14.46 12.64 -6.51
C ASP A 410 -13.34 11.85 -7.20
N ARG A 411 -13.70 10.67 -7.71
CA ARG A 411 -12.81 9.85 -8.55
C ARG A 411 -12.16 10.70 -9.64
N THR A 412 -12.90 11.68 -10.17
CA THR A 412 -12.40 12.69 -11.12
C THR A 412 -11.31 13.56 -10.52
N HIS A 413 -11.38 14.00 -9.27
CA HIS A 413 -10.32 14.77 -8.60
C HIS A 413 -9.05 13.93 -8.37
N ILE A 414 -9.18 12.67 -7.96
CA ILE A 414 -8.02 11.77 -7.80
C ILE A 414 -7.41 11.46 -9.16
N ILE A 415 -8.23 11.11 -10.15
CA ILE A 415 -7.82 10.92 -11.55
C ILE A 415 -7.14 12.18 -12.06
N ASN A 416 -7.75 13.35 -11.94
CA ASN A 416 -7.18 14.63 -12.36
C ASN A 416 -5.88 14.91 -11.63
N ARG A 417 -5.74 14.55 -10.35
CA ARG A 417 -4.47 14.70 -9.63
C ARG A 417 -3.41 13.74 -10.15
N ILE A 418 -3.72 12.47 -10.36
CA ILE A 418 -2.83 11.48 -10.99
C ILE A 418 -2.36 11.99 -12.37
N HIS A 419 -3.28 12.58 -13.16
CA HIS A 419 -2.98 13.18 -14.46
C HIS A 419 -2.19 14.50 -14.33
N ASN A 420 -2.41 15.30 -13.27
CA ASN A 420 -1.67 16.55 -13.04
C ASN A 420 -0.27 16.30 -12.49
N ILE A 421 -0.05 15.21 -11.76
CA ILE A 421 1.30 14.69 -11.44
C ILE A 421 2.08 14.39 -12.75
N ASP A 422 1.40 14.08 -13.85
CA ASP A 422 2.01 14.01 -15.19
C ASP A 422 2.33 15.36 -15.84
N ILE A 423 1.68 16.45 -15.43
CA ILE A 423 1.77 17.78 -16.07
C ILE A 423 2.68 18.74 -15.30
N ASP A 424 2.70 18.70 -13.96
CA ASP A 424 3.34 19.72 -13.11
C ASP A 424 4.87 19.83 -13.25
N LYS A 425 5.54 18.86 -13.89
CA LYS A 425 6.97 18.97 -14.27
C LYS A 425 7.22 19.35 -15.73
N ILE A 426 6.24 19.21 -16.61
CA ILE A 426 6.38 19.67 -18.01
C ILE A 426 6.35 21.20 -18.07
N MET A 427 5.77 21.88 -17.07
CA MET A 427 5.64 23.34 -17.05
C MET A 427 6.72 24.10 -16.26
N ASN A 428 7.65 23.43 -15.55
CA ASN A 428 8.72 24.10 -14.79
C ASN A 428 10.15 23.80 -15.30
N THR A 429 10.31 23.49 -16.59
CA THR A 429 11.63 23.49 -17.26
C THR A 429 11.74 24.65 -18.24
N THR A 430 11.62 25.89 -17.75
CA THR A 430 12.09 27.06 -18.50
C THR A 430 12.59 28.19 -17.60
N GLU A 431 13.63 27.94 -16.83
CA GLU A 431 14.63 28.99 -16.61
C GLU A 431 16.03 28.41 -16.81
N LYS A 432 16.64 28.81 -17.94
CA LYS A 432 18.07 28.66 -18.15
C LYS A 432 18.79 29.46 -17.07
N LEU A 433 19.31 28.78 -16.05
CA LEU A 433 20.35 29.35 -15.19
C LEU A 433 21.66 29.42 -16.00
N ASP A 434 21.86 30.56 -16.65
CA ASP A 434 23.10 30.94 -17.32
C ASP A 434 24.13 31.34 -16.25
N LEU A 435 24.84 30.35 -15.71
CA LEU A 435 25.96 30.59 -14.78
C LEU A 435 27.21 30.99 -15.58
N ARG A 436 27.28 32.26 -15.99
CA ARG A 436 28.59 32.89 -16.25
C ARG A 436 29.25 33.24 -14.92
N PRO A 437 30.52 32.89 -14.69
CA PRO A 437 31.24 33.35 -13.52
C PRO A 437 31.59 34.84 -13.68
N GLU A 438 31.08 35.69 -12.79
CA GLU A 438 31.67 37.01 -12.59
C GLU A 438 33.04 36.81 -11.93
N ILE A 439 34.08 36.97 -12.74
CA ILE A 439 35.42 37.29 -12.26
C ILE A 439 35.36 38.73 -11.76
N LYS A 440 35.70 38.96 -10.50
CA LYS A 440 36.15 40.26 -10.01
C LYS A 440 37.39 40.07 -9.13
N ASP A 441 38.35 40.93 -9.40
CA ASP A 441 39.74 40.96 -8.91
C ASP A 441 39.88 40.93 -7.38
#